data_AF-A0A8J7JA99-F1
#
_entry.id   AF-A0A8J7JA99-F1
#
_cell.length_a   1.000
_cell.length_b   1.000
_cell.length_c   1.000
_cell.angle_alpha   90.00
_cell.angle_beta   90.00
_cell.angle_gamma   90.00
#
_symmetry.space_group_name_H-M   'P 1'
#
loop_
_entity.id
_entity.type
_entity.pdbx_description
1 polymer ?
#
loop_
_entity_poly.entity_id
_entity_poly.type
_entity_poly.pdbx_seq_one_letter_code
_entity_poly.pdbx_strand_id
1 'polypeptide(L)'
;MKTNQKLKSLFSIIVLAGGLLVTTSCQKDDPLSDLTGILSFEFTNDIIKDYPFTVDNGSFVIKNVDSLPYQFDVSSLIAEFSVISGSTITVNGVAQTSGVTANDFSNAITYVATAEDGVTTRTYKVEVNVAQLNPEAVQWNQKSPNAFDNAYETQEYFYLNGKHWVVVGKKFQWFASSPEASLYSSEDGITWTEETPTGDFPVGYDHNIIVEGNKAYVVGYVSGVDTWGADQPTLENNLFTTEDGINWTKAEAALDVARILSPVYVLDGSIYAHGGNLQGGFGAFTGSKPIGAPFFPAASVSSTTLVSTDGVTFTASSDYTSEMPKRTLASGYVYDGKMYVAGGLGLDGYPLSDVWSSTDGVTWAQVSDGAFTARIKASTAVYDNKVWMFGGQLVDGTCTNEILVSEDGGVTWTAVAAEKALPANFKARCNADVTVDEEGNLWIVGGEAVDAVTYTDEGYVDTITYSVLTDVWSGKLNKLD
;
A
#
# COMPACT_ATOMS: atom_id res chain seq x y z
N MET A 1 10.02 -9.15 109.27
CA MET A 1 11.46 -8.80 109.08
C MET A 1 11.49 -7.45 108.37
N LYS A 2 12.20 -6.44 108.93
CA LYS A 2 13.56 -6.01 108.55
C LYS A 2 13.68 -5.63 107.06
N THR A 3 14.10 -4.41 106.66
CA THR A 3 14.61 -3.25 107.42
C THR A 3 14.50 -1.93 106.62
N ASN A 4 14.06 -0.86 107.30
CA ASN A 4 14.32 0.60 107.15
C ASN A 4 14.65 1.24 105.78
N GLN A 5 14.01 2.35 105.34
CA GLN A 5 13.77 3.68 105.99
C GLN A 5 15.01 4.62 106.01
N LYS A 6 14.89 5.77 105.32
CA LYS A 6 15.13 7.15 105.81
C LYS A 6 14.52 8.17 104.82
N LEU A 7 13.74 9.20 105.22
CA LEU A 7 14.04 10.42 106.03
C LEU A 7 15.00 11.39 105.30
N LYS A 8 14.76 12.70 105.17
CA LYS A 8 13.89 13.71 105.86
C LYS A 8 13.27 14.70 104.85
N SER A 9 12.10 15.34 105.05
CA SER A 9 11.81 16.56 105.85
C SER A 9 12.68 17.78 105.49
N LEU A 10 12.20 19.02 105.34
CA LEU A 10 10.90 19.69 105.59
C LEU A 10 10.68 20.76 104.45
N PHE A 11 9.80 21.78 104.37
CA PHE A 11 8.92 22.55 105.29
C PHE A 11 7.65 23.06 104.55
N SER A 12 6.96 24.09 105.08
CA SER A 12 5.66 24.65 104.68
C SER A 12 5.67 25.67 103.52
N ILE A 13 4.51 25.92 102.87
CA ILE A 13 3.74 27.20 102.94
C ILE A 13 2.36 27.12 102.21
N ILE A 14 1.29 27.21 103.01
CA ILE A 14 0.05 28.02 102.87
C ILE A 14 -0.68 28.18 101.50
N VAL A 15 -1.86 27.56 101.40
CA VAL A 15 -3.21 28.10 100.99
C VAL A 15 -3.34 29.03 99.76
N LEU A 16 -4.17 28.62 98.77
CA LEU A 16 -5.52 29.18 98.50
C LEU A 16 -6.34 28.26 97.54
N ALA A 17 -7.64 28.53 97.36
CA ALA A 17 -8.59 27.68 96.64
C ALA A 17 -8.53 27.80 95.10
N GLY A 18 -8.72 26.68 94.40
CA GLY A 18 -8.96 26.64 92.96
C GLY A 18 -10.46 26.55 92.64
N GLY A 19 -11.00 27.49 91.89
CA GLY A 19 -12.37 27.46 91.37
C GLY A 19 -12.52 26.55 90.15
N LEU A 20 -13.72 25.98 89.97
CA LEU A 20 -14.00 25.06 88.86
C LEU A 20 -14.18 25.82 87.53
N LEU A 21 -13.13 25.83 86.71
CA LEU A 21 -13.14 26.40 85.37
C LEU A 21 -13.69 25.38 84.35
N VAL A 22 -14.90 25.62 83.84
CA VAL A 22 -15.42 24.93 82.65
C VAL A 22 -14.89 25.66 81.41
N THR A 23 -13.75 25.21 80.89
CA THR A 23 -13.21 25.70 79.63
C THR A 23 -13.93 25.04 78.46
N THR A 24 -14.76 25.80 77.74
CA THR A 24 -15.18 25.42 76.38
C THR A 24 -13.95 25.44 75.48
N SER A 25 -13.36 24.27 75.24
CA SER A 25 -12.38 24.12 74.16
C SER A 25 -13.14 24.23 72.84
N CYS A 26 -13.04 25.39 72.19
CA CYS A 26 -13.09 25.38 70.74
C CYS A 26 -11.85 24.61 70.29
N GLN A 27 -12.02 23.40 69.78
CA GLN A 27 -11.06 22.93 68.79
C GLN A 27 -11.12 23.96 67.67
N LYS A 28 -9.97 24.55 67.34
CA LYS A 28 -9.83 25.30 66.11
C LYS A 28 -9.67 24.25 65.03
N ASP A 29 -10.65 24.12 64.15
CA ASP A 29 -10.55 23.21 63.01
C ASP A 29 -9.27 23.51 62.23
N ASP A 30 -8.56 22.46 61.81
CA ASP A 30 -7.34 22.61 61.01
C ASP A 30 -7.71 23.27 59.67
N PRO A 31 -6.85 24.15 59.12
CA PRO A 31 -7.13 24.85 57.89
C PRO A 31 -7.23 23.85 56.73
N LEU A 32 -8.39 23.83 56.08
CA LEU A 32 -8.67 23.03 54.88
C LEU A 32 -7.66 23.33 53.78
N SER A 33 -7.28 22.32 53.00
CA SER A 33 -6.25 22.45 51.97
C SER A 33 -6.69 23.29 50.78
N ASP A 34 -5.81 24.19 50.32
CA ASP A 34 -5.90 24.93 49.06
C ASP A 34 -5.34 24.14 47.86
N LEU A 35 -4.77 22.95 48.10
CA LEU A 35 -4.12 22.15 47.07
C LEU A 35 -5.14 21.28 46.32
N THR A 36 -5.27 21.52 45.02
CA THR A 36 -6.15 20.78 44.11
C THR A 36 -5.45 20.38 42.81
N GLY A 37 -5.92 19.33 42.15
CA GLY A 37 -5.44 18.89 40.85
C GLY A 37 -5.89 17.48 40.47
N ILE A 38 -5.86 17.19 39.17
CA ILE A 38 -5.98 15.84 38.61
C ILE A 38 -4.57 15.25 38.50
N LEU A 39 -4.42 13.99 38.94
CA LEU A 39 -3.13 13.27 39.00
C LEU A 39 -3.02 12.17 37.94
N SER A 40 -4.15 11.52 37.63
CA SER A 40 -4.31 10.62 36.48
C SER A 40 -5.72 10.79 35.92
N PHE A 41 -5.89 10.52 34.64
CA PHE A 41 -7.17 10.56 33.94
C PHE A 41 -7.10 9.53 32.81
N GLU A 42 -8.04 8.57 32.79
CA GLU A 42 -8.18 7.53 31.78
C GLU A 42 -9.67 7.25 31.56
N PHE A 43 -10.02 6.23 30.77
CA PHE A 43 -11.40 5.80 30.56
C PHE A 43 -11.63 4.34 30.96
N THR A 44 -12.82 4.07 31.50
CA THR A 44 -13.23 2.71 31.94
C THR A 44 -13.46 1.74 30.79
N ASN A 45 -13.73 2.24 29.58
CA ASN A 45 -13.99 1.47 28.36
C ASN A 45 -12.71 0.74 27.92
N ASP A 46 -12.77 -0.60 27.81
CA ASP A 46 -11.61 -1.44 27.49
C ASP A 46 -10.95 -1.09 26.15
N ILE A 47 -11.70 -0.60 25.15
CA ILE A 47 -11.15 -0.22 23.84
C ILE A 47 -10.29 1.05 23.92
N ILE A 48 -10.51 1.90 24.93
CA ILE A 48 -9.78 3.17 25.10
C ILE A 48 -8.48 2.97 25.91
N LYS A 49 -8.33 1.86 26.63
CA LYS A 49 -7.18 1.64 27.54
C LYS A 49 -5.84 1.51 26.83
N ASP A 50 -5.85 1.17 25.55
CA ASP A 50 -4.67 1.14 24.68
C ASP A 50 -4.29 2.54 24.15
N TYR A 51 -5.09 3.59 24.43
CA TYR A 51 -4.90 4.98 24.00
C TYR A 51 -4.69 5.90 25.23
N PRO A 52 -3.51 5.86 25.88
CA PRO A 52 -3.28 6.47 27.19
C PRO A 52 -3.43 7.99 27.19
N PHE A 53 -3.99 8.53 28.28
CA PHE A 53 -4.24 9.96 28.44
C PHE A 53 -3.15 10.66 29.29
N THR A 54 -2.65 11.77 28.76
CA THR A 54 -1.67 12.64 29.43
C THR A 54 -2.38 13.77 30.18
N VAL A 55 -1.88 14.10 31.38
CA VAL A 55 -2.35 15.24 32.20
C VAL A 55 -1.24 16.29 32.28
N ASP A 56 -1.25 17.25 31.35
CA ASP A 56 -0.28 18.35 31.33
C ASP A 56 -0.68 19.39 32.39
N ASN A 57 0.04 19.38 33.53
CA ASN A 57 -0.15 20.33 34.62
C ASN A 57 0.52 21.71 34.39
N GLY A 58 1.14 21.93 33.23
CA GLY A 58 1.64 23.23 32.78
C GLY A 58 0.64 23.98 31.89
N SER A 59 -0.02 23.29 30.95
CA SER A 59 -1.09 23.87 30.10
C SER A 59 -2.51 23.65 30.64
N PHE A 60 -2.69 22.73 31.60
CA PHE A 60 -3.97 22.22 32.09
C PHE A 60 -4.83 21.58 30.98
N VAL A 61 -4.19 20.93 30.01
CA VAL A 61 -4.85 20.09 29.01
C VAL A 61 -4.72 18.61 29.41
N ILE A 62 -5.80 17.87 29.24
CA ILE A 62 -5.84 16.41 29.34
C ILE A 62 -6.20 15.84 27.98
N LYS A 63 -5.36 14.98 27.42
CA LYS A 63 -5.61 14.38 26.11
C LYS A 63 -4.87 13.07 25.89
N ASN A 64 -5.41 12.23 25.02
CA ASN A 64 -4.74 11.03 24.51
C ASN A 64 -3.42 11.38 23.80
N VAL A 65 -2.45 10.47 23.89
CA VAL A 65 -1.22 10.51 23.08
C VAL A 65 -1.58 10.30 21.61
N ASP A 66 -2.26 9.20 21.32
CA ASP A 66 -2.63 8.76 19.98
C ASP A 66 -4.15 8.79 19.78
N SER A 67 -4.60 9.09 18.56
CA SER A 67 -6.03 9.28 18.28
C SER A 67 -6.82 7.97 18.38
N LEU A 68 -8.01 8.03 19.00
CA LEU A 68 -8.94 6.90 19.06
C LEU A 68 -9.36 6.43 17.65
N PRO A 69 -9.82 5.18 17.46
CA PRO A 69 -10.19 4.65 16.15
C PRO A 69 -11.17 5.53 15.37
N TYR A 70 -11.10 5.50 14.04
CA TYR A 70 -12.01 6.24 13.17
C TYR A 70 -13.49 5.91 13.50
N GLN A 71 -14.33 6.93 13.61
CA GLN A 71 -15.74 6.85 14.06
C GLN A 71 -15.96 6.28 15.48
N PHE A 72 -14.95 6.25 16.36
CA PHE A 72 -15.17 5.86 17.75
C PHE A 72 -16.15 6.81 18.48
N ASP A 73 -17.17 6.24 19.14
CA ASP A 73 -18.22 7.01 19.82
C ASP A 73 -17.72 7.59 21.15
N VAL A 74 -17.60 8.92 21.18
CA VAL A 74 -17.17 9.71 22.35
C VAL A 74 -18.34 10.39 23.08
N SER A 75 -19.58 10.14 22.68
CA SER A 75 -20.77 10.85 23.19
C SER A 75 -21.22 10.41 24.59
N SER A 76 -20.71 9.29 25.11
CA SER A 76 -21.01 8.82 26.47
C SER A 76 -19.86 8.02 27.08
N LEU A 77 -18.79 8.71 27.48
CA LEU A 77 -17.61 8.08 28.09
C LEU A 77 -17.54 8.32 29.59
N ILE A 78 -17.20 7.26 30.34
CA ILE A 78 -17.00 7.29 31.80
C ILE A 78 -15.50 7.35 32.09
N ALA A 79 -15.05 8.50 32.57
CA ALA A 79 -13.66 8.74 32.95
C ALA A 79 -13.32 8.12 34.32
N GLU A 80 -12.15 7.50 34.42
CA GLU A 80 -11.54 7.04 35.66
C GLU A 80 -10.32 7.90 35.95
N PHE A 81 -10.37 8.66 37.04
CA PHE A 81 -9.38 9.67 37.39
C PHE A 81 -9.00 9.61 38.87
N SER A 82 -7.77 10.03 39.18
CA SER A 82 -7.31 10.26 40.55
C SER A 82 -7.00 11.74 40.76
N VAL A 83 -7.20 12.22 41.98
CA VAL A 83 -7.08 13.65 42.34
C VAL A 83 -6.25 13.82 43.61
N ILE A 84 -5.81 15.06 43.86
CA ILE A 84 -5.23 15.43 45.16
C ILE A 84 -6.26 15.21 46.28
N SER A 85 -5.83 14.62 47.39
CA SER A 85 -6.71 14.30 48.54
C SER A 85 -7.53 15.52 48.98
N GLY A 86 -8.81 15.32 49.26
CA GLY A 86 -9.76 16.38 49.61
C GLY A 86 -10.35 17.15 48.42
N SER A 87 -9.80 16.99 47.20
CA SER A 87 -10.33 17.66 46.01
C SER A 87 -11.64 17.04 45.51
N THR A 88 -12.50 17.86 44.90
CA THR A 88 -13.73 17.44 44.22
C THR A 88 -13.71 17.87 42.75
N ILE A 89 -14.33 17.09 41.87
CA ILE A 89 -14.42 17.38 40.43
C ILE A 89 -15.85 17.76 40.05
N THR A 90 -16.00 18.80 39.23
CA THR A 90 -17.26 19.13 38.55
C THR A 90 -17.06 19.36 37.05
N VAL A 91 -18.09 19.07 36.25
CA VAL A 91 -18.22 19.48 34.84
C VAL A 91 -19.52 20.24 34.72
N ASN A 92 -19.49 21.48 34.20
CA ASN A 92 -20.67 22.37 34.15
C ASN A 92 -21.41 22.52 35.49
N GLY A 93 -20.68 22.41 36.62
CA GLY A 93 -21.24 22.43 37.98
C GLY A 93 -21.85 21.11 38.47
N VAL A 94 -21.92 20.07 37.64
CA VAL A 94 -22.35 18.73 38.02
C VAL A 94 -21.17 17.94 38.59
N ALA A 95 -21.30 17.44 39.82
CA ALA A 95 -20.27 16.65 40.48
C ALA A 95 -19.96 15.35 39.74
N GLN A 96 -18.67 15.06 39.55
CA GLN A 96 -18.19 13.88 38.84
C GLN A 96 -17.71 12.82 39.83
N THR A 97 -18.15 11.58 39.64
CA THR A 97 -17.66 10.41 40.37
C THR A 97 -16.78 9.59 39.43
N SER A 98 -15.50 9.45 39.81
CA SER A 98 -14.51 8.65 39.08
C SER A 98 -15.00 7.22 38.84
N GLY A 99 -14.87 6.74 37.61
CA GLY A 99 -15.35 5.42 37.20
C GLY A 99 -16.87 5.25 37.13
N VAL A 100 -17.66 6.33 37.27
CA VAL A 100 -19.14 6.27 37.30
C VAL A 100 -19.82 7.33 36.43
N THR A 101 -19.36 8.58 36.43
CA THR A 101 -20.08 9.65 35.70
C THR A 101 -19.69 9.70 34.22
N ALA A 102 -20.67 9.45 33.35
CA ALA A 102 -20.52 9.59 31.91
C ALA A 102 -20.63 11.06 31.46
N ASN A 103 -19.84 11.46 30.46
CA ASN A 103 -19.95 12.75 29.78
C ASN A 103 -19.85 12.57 28.26
N ASP A 104 -20.32 13.58 27.53
CA ASP A 104 -20.14 13.73 26.09
C ASP A 104 -18.81 14.47 25.81
N PHE A 105 -17.90 13.81 25.10
CA PHE A 105 -16.59 14.34 24.69
C PHE A 105 -16.52 14.64 23.18
N SER A 106 -17.66 14.69 22.48
CA SER A 106 -17.74 15.11 21.06
C SER A 106 -17.26 16.55 20.83
N ASN A 107 -17.13 17.32 21.91
CA ASN A 107 -16.38 18.57 21.99
C ASN A 107 -15.50 18.52 23.24
N ALA A 108 -14.44 19.33 23.28
CA ALA A 108 -13.60 19.43 24.47
C ALA A 108 -14.40 20.00 25.67
N ILE A 109 -14.37 19.31 26.81
CA ILE A 109 -15.12 19.67 28.02
C ILE A 109 -14.22 20.05 29.19
N THR A 110 -14.78 20.83 30.11
CA THR A 110 -14.02 21.49 31.19
C THR A 110 -14.25 20.80 32.53
N TYR A 111 -13.19 20.18 33.06
CA TYR A 111 -13.15 19.57 34.38
C TYR A 111 -12.61 20.59 35.40
N VAL A 112 -13.43 21.02 36.35
CA VAL A 112 -13.04 21.93 37.43
C VAL A 112 -12.77 21.12 38.69
N ALA A 113 -11.51 21.15 39.14
CA ALA A 113 -11.04 20.53 40.36
C ALA A 113 -11.01 21.57 41.49
N THR A 114 -11.92 21.48 42.45
CA THR A 114 -11.98 22.36 43.63
C THR A 114 -11.27 21.71 44.81
N ALA A 115 -10.44 22.48 45.53
CA ALA A 115 -9.73 22.02 46.71
C ALA A 115 -10.65 21.79 47.92
N GLU A 116 -10.07 21.29 49.01
CA GLU A 116 -10.79 21.02 50.26
C GLU A 116 -11.33 22.33 50.90
N ASP A 117 -10.68 23.47 50.66
CA ASP A 117 -11.15 24.79 51.09
C ASP A 117 -12.47 25.25 50.45
N GLY A 118 -12.93 24.59 49.38
CA GLY A 118 -14.15 24.94 48.63
C GLY A 118 -14.05 26.24 47.80
N VAL A 119 -12.86 26.82 47.66
CA VAL A 119 -12.63 28.13 47.03
C VAL A 119 -11.54 28.06 45.95
N THR A 120 -10.44 27.36 46.22
CA THR A 120 -9.31 27.26 45.30
C THR A 120 -9.62 26.22 44.22
N THR A 121 -9.50 26.61 42.95
CA THR A 121 -9.88 25.79 41.79
C THR A 121 -8.76 25.68 40.78
N ARG A 122 -8.69 24.53 40.09
CA ARG A 122 -7.94 24.34 38.85
C ARG A 122 -8.86 23.82 37.77
N THR A 123 -8.62 24.25 36.55
CA THR A 123 -9.53 24.04 35.41
C THR A 123 -8.78 23.31 34.31
N TYR A 124 -9.15 22.05 34.08
CA TYR A 124 -8.56 21.20 33.05
C TYR A 124 -9.47 21.15 31.82
N LYS A 125 -8.90 21.35 30.64
CA LYS A 125 -9.58 21.12 29.35
C LYS A 125 -9.31 19.68 28.93
N VAL A 126 -10.36 18.85 28.83
CA VAL A 126 -10.23 17.47 28.36
C VAL A 126 -10.56 17.41 26.86
N GLU A 127 -9.63 16.89 26.07
CA GLU A 127 -9.74 16.72 24.62
C GLU A 127 -9.61 15.23 24.28
N VAL A 128 -10.66 14.62 23.73
CA VAL A 128 -10.63 13.23 23.24
C VAL A 128 -10.48 13.27 21.73
N ASN A 129 -9.27 13.00 21.24
CA ASN A 129 -8.96 13.08 19.81
C ASN A 129 -9.34 11.75 19.13
N VAL A 130 -10.15 11.81 18.08
CA VAL A 130 -10.57 10.66 17.27
C VAL A 130 -9.96 10.78 15.89
N ALA A 131 -9.50 9.67 15.29
CA ALA A 131 -8.91 9.67 13.96
C ALA A 131 -9.92 10.24 12.93
N GLN A 132 -9.47 11.15 12.09
CA GLN A 132 -10.32 11.89 11.15
C GLN A 132 -10.46 11.22 9.78
N LEU A 133 -9.55 10.30 9.46
CA LEU A 133 -9.50 9.56 8.21
C LEU A 133 -9.83 8.08 8.47
N ASN A 134 -10.55 7.44 7.55
CA ASN A 134 -10.77 6.01 7.59
C ASN A 134 -9.46 5.29 7.23
N PRO A 135 -8.83 4.50 8.13
CA PRO A 135 -7.56 3.82 7.85
C PRO A 135 -7.65 2.80 6.71
N GLU A 136 -8.86 2.29 6.44
CA GLU A 136 -9.14 1.36 5.36
C GLU A 136 -9.44 2.05 4.02
N ALA A 137 -9.37 3.39 3.94
CA ALA A 137 -9.57 4.15 2.70
C ALA A 137 -8.24 4.48 2.01
N VAL A 138 -8.23 4.47 0.68
CA VAL A 138 -7.06 4.85 -0.16
C VAL A 138 -7.22 6.28 -0.67
N GLN A 139 -6.22 7.13 -0.46
CA GLN A 139 -6.21 8.50 -0.97
C GLN A 139 -5.62 8.56 -2.38
N TRP A 140 -6.46 8.32 -3.38
CA TRP A 140 -6.09 8.40 -4.79
C TRP A 140 -5.92 9.84 -5.26
N ASN A 141 -4.78 10.13 -5.89
CA ASN A 141 -4.40 11.44 -6.42
C ASN A 141 -3.92 11.30 -7.87
N GLN A 142 -4.43 12.12 -8.79
CA GLN A 142 -3.81 12.25 -10.12
C GLN A 142 -2.59 13.14 -9.99
N LYS A 143 -1.41 12.57 -10.20
CA LYS A 143 -0.11 13.22 -9.98
C LYS A 143 0.34 13.96 -11.24
N SER A 144 0.22 13.33 -12.41
CA SER A 144 0.33 14.01 -13.71
C SER A 144 -0.82 13.59 -14.63
N PRO A 145 -1.43 14.51 -15.40
CA PRO A 145 -2.39 14.16 -16.44
C PRO A 145 -1.74 13.71 -17.76
N ASN A 146 -0.47 14.06 -18.00
CA ASN A 146 0.34 13.61 -19.14
C ASN A 146 1.82 13.66 -18.73
N ALA A 147 2.43 12.52 -18.45
CA ALA A 147 3.81 12.39 -17.97
C ALA A 147 4.84 12.20 -19.11
N PHE A 148 4.41 11.60 -20.22
CA PHE A 148 5.23 11.31 -21.39
C PHE A 148 4.41 11.48 -22.68
N ASP A 149 5.09 11.45 -23.83
CA ASP A 149 4.46 11.60 -25.15
C ASP A 149 3.57 10.38 -25.48
N ASN A 150 2.36 10.64 -25.98
CA ASN A 150 1.39 9.62 -26.38
C ASN A 150 1.56 9.17 -27.85
N ALA A 151 2.62 9.63 -28.54
CA ALA A 151 3.09 9.10 -29.82
C ALA A 151 3.85 7.76 -29.70
N TYR A 152 4.05 7.25 -28.49
CA TYR A 152 4.60 5.93 -28.17
C TYR A 152 3.48 4.93 -27.86
N GLU A 153 3.68 3.65 -28.20
CA GLU A 153 2.65 2.58 -28.19
C GLU A 153 2.89 1.53 -27.09
N THR A 154 3.93 1.73 -26.28
CA THR A 154 4.27 0.94 -25.09
C THR A 154 4.89 1.86 -24.06
N GLN A 155 4.68 1.52 -22.79
CA GLN A 155 5.42 2.07 -21.68
C GLN A 155 5.76 0.93 -20.72
N GLU A 156 6.86 1.07 -19.99
CA GLU A 156 7.25 0.19 -18.89
C GLU A 156 7.83 1.07 -17.78
N TYR A 157 7.07 1.23 -16.70
CA TYR A 157 7.40 2.06 -15.53
C TYR A 157 8.13 1.28 -14.44
N PHE A 158 9.17 1.89 -13.86
CA PHE A 158 9.89 1.36 -12.71
C PHE A 158 10.29 2.46 -11.73
N TYR A 159 10.52 2.07 -10.47
CA TYR A 159 11.03 2.94 -9.42
C TYR A 159 12.45 2.48 -9.06
N LEU A 160 13.42 3.40 -9.10
CA LEU A 160 14.84 3.07 -8.92
C LEU A 160 15.52 4.18 -8.11
N ASN A 161 16.13 3.79 -6.99
CA ASN A 161 16.99 4.64 -6.15
C ASN A 161 16.33 5.99 -5.76
N GLY A 162 15.07 5.93 -5.32
CA GLY A 162 14.28 7.08 -4.89
C GLY A 162 13.50 7.81 -5.99
N LYS A 163 13.58 7.35 -7.25
CA LYS A 163 13.11 8.10 -8.42
C LYS A 163 12.23 7.28 -9.37
N HIS A 164 11.25 7.94 -9.98
CA HIS A 164 10.34 7.37 -10.98
C HIS A 164 10.95 7.40 -12.39
N TRP A 165 10.81 6.31 -13.14
CA TRP A 165 11.32 6.16 -14.51
C TRP A 165 10.30 5.47 -15.40
N VAL A 166 10.19 5.90 -16.66
CA VAL A 166 9.39 5.22 -17.68
C VAL A 166 10.24 5.09 -18.95
N VAL A 167 10.42 3.87 -19.44
CA VAL A 167 10.84 3.64 -20.83
C VAL A 167 9.57 3.56 -21.67
N VAL A 168 9.51 4.32 -22.77
CA VAL A 168 8.43 4.24 -23.74
C VAL A 168 8.97 3.76 -25.08
N GLY A 169 8.18 2.95 -25.80
CA GLY A 169 8.60 2.31 -27.06
C GLY A 169 7.55 2.40 -28.15
N LYS A 170 7.99 2.42 -29.41
CA LYS A 170 7.16 2.70 -30.59
C LYS A 170 7.18 1.53 -31.58
N LYS A 171 6.02 0.91 -31.80
CA LYS A 171 5.88 -0.34 -32.54
C LYS A 171 5.96 -0.13 -34.05
N PHE A 172 5.23 0.85 -34.56
CA PHE A 172 5.04 1.02 -36.00
C PHE A 172 5.50 2.37 -36.55
N GLN A 173 6.28 2.32 -37.64
CA GLN A 173 6.63 3.49 -38.43
C GLN A 173 6.53 3.19 -39.93
N TRP A 174 5.60 3.86 -40.62
CA TRP A 174 5.28 3.63 -42.03
C TRP A 174 6.47 3.85 -43.01
N PHE A 175 7.53 4.55 -42.58
CA PHE A 175 8.69 4.89 -43.43
C PHE A 175 10.08 4.77 -42.76
N ALA A 176 10.20 4.22 -41.54
CA ALA A 176 11.49 4.15 -40.83
C ALA A 176 12.13 2.75 -40.87
N SER A 177 13.43 2.68 -40.62
CA SER A 177 14.26 1.45 -40.67
C SER A 177 14.52 0.79 -39.32
N SER A 178 13.92 1.30 -38.24
CA SER A 178 14.13 0.90 -36.85
C SER A 178 12.99 1.41 -35.96
N PRO A 179 12.68 0.73 -34.84
CA PRO A 179 11.81 1.29 -33.81
C PRO A 179 12.46 2.49 -33.08
N GLU A 180 11.69 3.17 -32.24
CA GLU A 180 12.14 4.26 -31.36
C GLU A 180 11.78 3.94 -29.91
N ALA A 181 12.60 4.43 -28.98
CA ALA A 181 12.28 4.50 -27.56
C ALA A 181 12.79 5.81 -26.95
N SER A 182 12.05 6.36 -25.99
CA SER A 182 12.47 7.48 -25.13
C SER A 182 12.48 7.04 -23.66
N LEU A 183 13.24 7.77 -22.85
CA LEU A 183 13.30 7.60 -21.40
C LEU A 183 12.74 8.86 -20.72
N TYR A 184 11.85 8.69 -19.75
CA TYR A 184 11.32 9.78 -18.93
C TYR A 184 11.60 9.54 -17.46
N SER A 185 11.85 10.62 -16.71
CA SER A 185 12.14 10.56 -15.26
C SER A 185 11.35 11.59 -14.46
N SER A 186 11.10 11.31 -13.18
CA SER A 186 10.48 12.25 -12.24
C SER A 186 10.89 11.99 -10.80
N GLU A 187 11.16 13.06 -10.05
CA GLU A 187 11.46 13.01 -8.60
C GLU A 187 10.19 12.96 -7.73
N ASP A 188 9.02 13.31 -8.28
CA ASP A 188 7.77 13.50 -7.52
C ASP A 188 6.52 12.86 -8.17
N GLY A 189 6.66 12.28 -9.37
CA GLY A 189 5.58 11.73 -10.18
C GLY A 189 4.64 12.77 -10.81
N ILE A 190 4.88 14.07 -10.58
CA ILE A 190 4.09 15.21 -11.07
C ILE A 190 4.83 15.84 -12.25
N THR A 191 6.10 16.19 -12.06
CA THR A 191 6.93 16.87 -13.05
C THR A 191 7.85 15.85 -13.71
N TRP A 192 7.66 15.64 -15.02
CA TRP A 192 8.40 14.64 -15.79
C TRP A 192 9.34 15.30 -16.80
N THR A 193 10.53 14.71 -16.96
CA THR A 193 11.58 15.17 -17.87
C THR A 193 11.90 14.06 -18.88
N GLU A 194 12.01 14.39 -20.16
CA GLU A 194 12.60 13.48 -21.15
C GLU A 194 14.12 13.50 -21.01
N GLU A 195 14.71 12.33 -20.76
CA GLU A 195 16.12 12.16 -20.48
C GLU A 195 16.90 11.76 -21.74
N THR A 196 18.21 12.02 -21.73
CA THR A 196 19.12 11.51 -22.78
C THR A 196 19.93 10.35 -22.21
N PRO A 197 19.50 9.08 -22.38
CA PRO A 197 20.25 7.93 -21.89
C PRO A 197 21.58 7.75 -22.65
N THR A 198 22.52 7.07 -22.00
CA THR A 198 23.89 6.87 -22.43
C THR A 198 24.28 5.40 -22.40
N GLY A 199 25.32 5.03 -23.15
CA GLY A 199 25.75 3.63 -23.29
C GLY A 199 24.80 2.86 -24.20
N ASP A 200 24.46 1.64 -23.80
CA ASP A 200 23.73 0.67 -24.62
C ASP A 200 22.20 0.73 -24.43
N PHE A 201 21.59 1.92 -24.48
CA PHE A 201 20.14 2.05 -24.23
C PHE A 201 19.28 1.15 -25.17
N PRO A 202 18.35 0.32 -24.65
CA PRO A 202 17.59 -0.65 -25.45
C PRO A 202 16.49 0.03 -26.28
N VAL A 203 16.86 0.58 -27.44
CA VAL A 203 15.94 1.22 -28.39
C VAL A 203 15.01 0.18 -29.02
N GLY A 204 13.72 0.23 -28.69
CA GLY A 204 12.72 -0.77 -29.09
C GLY A 204 11.35 -0.59 -28.43
N TYR A 205 10.61 -1.68 -28.25
CA TYR A 205 9.28 -1.68 -27.61
C TYR A 205 8.95 -3.04 -26.95
N ASP A 206 7.84 -3.09 -26.21
CA ASP A 206 7.39 -4.24 -25.39
C ASP A 206 8.53 -4.82 -24.52
N HIS A 207 9.31 -3.93 -23.88
CA HIS A 207 10.29 -4.28 -22.87
C HIS A 207 9.61 -4.92 -21.65
N ASN A 208 10.22 -5.92 -21.02
CA ASN A 208 9.90 -6.26 -19.63
C ASN A 208 11.04 -5.75 -18.73
N ILE A 209 10.74 -4.87 -17.77
CA ILE A 209 11.71 -4.30 -16.83
C ILE A 209 11.41 -4.75 -15.41
N ILE A 210 12.46 -5.12 -14.67
CA ILE A 210 12.39 -5.44 -13.24
C ILE A 210 13.50 -4.72 -12.49
N VAL A 211 13.26 -4.39 -11.21
CA VAL A 211 14.26 -3.80 -10.31
C VAL A 211 14.61 -4.80 -9.22
N GLU A 212 15.89 -5.08 -9.05
CA GLU A 212 16.45 -5.92 -7.98
C GLU A 212 17.59 -5.15 -7.31
N GLY A 213 17.50 -5.00 -5.98
CA GLY A 213 18.36 -4.10 -5.23
C GLY A 213 18.33 -2.66 -5.77
N ASN A 214 19.51 -2.13 -6.11
CA ASN A 214 19.70 -0.79 -6.65
C ASN A 214 19.83 -0.75 -8.19
N LYS A 215 19.39 -1.80 -8.90
CA LYS A 215 19.60 -2.00 -10.34
C LYS A 215 18.30 -2.35 -11.07
N ALA A 216 18.08 -1.70 -12.21
CA ALA A 216 17.03 -2.08 -13.16
C ALA A 216 17.60 -3.00 -14.25
N TYR A 217 16.79 -3.96 -14.70
CA TYR A 217 17.12 -5.01 -15.66
C TYR A 217 16.04 -5.12 -16.74
N VAL A 218 16.40 -5.03 -18.01
CA VAL A 218 15.50 -5.30 -19.15
C VAL A 218 15.69 -6.75 -19.57
N VAL A 219 14.70 -7.60 -19.26
CA VAL A 219 14.76 -9.05 -19.50
C VAL A 219 14.07 -9.39 -20.82
N GLY A 220 14.61 -8.84 -21.90
CA GLY A 220 14.09 -8.95 -23.26
C GLY A 220 13.13 -7.82 -23.67
N TYR A 221 13.14 -7.53 -24.97
CA TYR A 221 12.33 -6.51 -25.65
C TYR A 221 12.36 -6.76 -27.18
N VAL A 222 11.65 -5.94 -27.97
CA VAL A 222 11.61 -6.01 -29.44
C VAL A 222 12.47 -4.92 -30.10
N SER A 223 13.43 -5.30 -30.95
CA SER A 223 14.29 -4.38 -31.71
C SER A 223 13.94 -4.27 -33.21
N GLY A 224 13.08 -5.15 -33.72
CA GLY A 224 12.65 -5.16 -35.13
C GLY A 224 11.40 -4.33 -35.43
N VAL A 225 11.30 -3.86 -36.68
CA VAL A 225 10.09 -3.21 -37.22
C VAL A 225 9.13 -4.27 -37.77
N ASP A 226 7.83 -4.14 -37.52
CA ASP A 226 6.79 -4.94 -38.20
C ASP A 226 6.55 -4.39 -39.63
N THR A 227 7.14 -5.05 -40.62
CA THR A 227 7.06 -4.70 -42.05
C THR A 227 5.86 -5.38 -42.72
N TRP A 228 4.64 -4.96 -42.37
CA TRP A 228 3.38 -5.56 -42.87
C TRP A 228 3.25 -7.07 -42.54
N GLY A 229 3.84 -7.49 -41.42
CA GLY A 229 4.01 -8.86 -40.97
C GLY A 229 4.97 -9.72 -41.81
N ALA A 230 5.43 -9.23 -42.96
CA ALA A 230 6.21 -10.01 -43.93
C ALA A 230 7.55 -10.47 -43.36
N ASP A 231 8.21 -9.62 -42.58
CA ASP A 231 9.34 -9.99 -41.74
C ASP A 231 8.89 -10.15 -40.27
N GLN A 232 9.51 -11.07 -39.54
CA GLN A 232 9.28 -11.24 -38.10
C GLN A 232 10.17 -10.23 -37.36
N PRO A 233 9.63 -9.34 -36.50
CA PRO A 233 10.46 -8.41 -35.74
C PRO A 233 11.42 -9.16 -34.80
N THR A 234 12.69 -8.74 -34.83
CA THR A 234 13.77 -9.29 -33.99
C THR A 234 13.44 -9.14 -32.51
N LEU A 235 13.52 -10.25 -31.77
CA LEU A 235 13.52 -10.25 -30.31
C LEU A 235 14.96 -10.33 -29.80
N GLU A 236 15.31 -9.49 -28.84
CA GLU A 236 16.67 -9.44 -28.30
C GLU A 236 16.83 -10.39 -27.11
N ASN A 237 17.75 -11.35 -27.20
CA ASN A 237 18.16 -12.21 -26.08
C ASN A 237 19.33 -11.62 -25.27
N ASN A 238 19.44 -10.29 -25.31
CA ASN A 238 20.48 -9.51 -24.65
C ASN A 238 19.88 -8.90 -23.37
N LEU A 239 20.65 -8.93 -22.28
CA LEU A 239 20.27 -8.30 -21.01
C LEU A 239 20.81 -6.88 -20.98
N PHE A 240 20.01 -5.92 -20.52
CA PHE A 240 20.44 -4.53 -20.35
C PHE A 240 20.20 -4.08 -18.92
N THR A 241 21.16 -3.38 -18.33
CA THR A 241 21.10 -2.97 -16.92
C THR A 241 21.50 -1.52 -16.71
N THR A 242 20.91 -0.87 -15.71
CA THR A 242 21.34 0.44 -15.20
C THR A 242 21.22 0.52 -13.67
N GLU A 243 22.11 1.29 -13.04
CA GLU A 243 22.09 1.60 -11.59
C GLU A 243 21.63 3.05 -11.32
N ASP A 244 21.42 3.87 -12.36
CA ASP A 244 21.08 5.30 -12.24
C ASP A 244 19.97 5.77 -13.21
N GLY A 245 19.40 4.87 -14.01
CA GLY A 245 18.40 5.16 -15.03
C GLY A 245 18.97 5.69 -16.35
N ILE A 246 20.13 6.32 -16.33
CA ILE A 246 20.72 7.07 -17.46
C ILE A 246 21.78 6.26 -18.20
N ASN A 247 22.71 5.64 -17.47
CA ASN A 247 23.82 4.89 -18.02
C ASN A 247 23.43 3.41 -18.15
N TRP A 248 23.30 2.92 -19.38
CA TRP A 248 22.90 1.55 -19.70
C TRP A 248 24.08 0.72 -20.19
N THR A 249 24.14 -0.52 -19.74
CA THR A 249 25.15 -1.52 -20.14
C THR A 249 24.48 -2.77 -20.70
N LYS A 250 24.95 -3.25 -21.85
CA LYS A 250 24.48 -4.50 -22.48
C LYS A 250 25.38 -5.69 -22.09
N ALA A 251 24.77 -6.79 -21.68
CA ALA A 251 25.40 -8.11 -21.63
C ALA A 251 24.91 -8.96 -22.82
N GLU A 252 25.84 -9.29 -23.73
CA GLU A 252 25.50 -9.99 -24.98
C GLU A 252 25.23 -11.48 -24.76
N ALA A 253 24.15 -11.99 -25.38
CA ALA A 253 23.68 -13.38 -25.26
C ALA A 253 23.49 -13.88 -23.81
N ALA A 254 23.19 -12.96 -22.89
CA ALA A 254 22.93 -13.21 -21.48
C ALA A 254 21.65 -14.03 -21.20
N LEU A 255 20.70 -14.04 -22.14
CA LEU A 255 19.46 -14.82 -22.06
C LEU A 255 19.53 -16.01 -23.02
N ASP A 256 19.23 -17.23 -22.54
CA ASP A 256 19.08 -18.43 -23.38
C ASP A 256 18.06 -18.23 -24.54
N VAL A 257 17.02 -17.42 -24.30
CA VAL A 257 16.05 -16.98 -25.31
C VAL A 257 15.45 -15.65 -24.89
N ALA A 258 15.09 -14.80 -25.86
CA ALA A 258 14.35 -13.56 -25.58
C ALA A 258 12.98 -13.84 -24.96
N ARG A 259 12.47 -12.90 -24.17
CA ARG A 259 11.13 -12.92 -23.56
C ARG A 259 10.48 -11.55 -23.74
N ILE A 260 9.19 -11.52 -24.04
CA ILE A 260 8.34 -10.32 -24.01
C ILE A 260 6.93 -10.71 -23.59
N LEU A 261 6.22 -9.79 -22.92
CA LEU A 261 4.91 -10.03 -22.30
C LEU A 261 4.91 -11.21 -21.32
N SER A 262 6.06 -11.45 -20.70
CA SER A 262 6.29 -12.46 -19.66
C SER A 262 6.26 -11.80 -18.29
N PRO A 263 5.53 -12.35 -17.32
CA PRO A 263 5.77 -12.07 -15.91
C PRO A 263 7.25 -12.20 -15.54
N VAL A 264 7.81 -11.13 -14.96
CA VAL A 264 9.17 -11.08 -14.41
C VAL A 264 9.08 -10.88 -12.90
N TYR A 265 10.00 -11.51 -12.16
CA TYR A 265 9.95 -11.59 -10.70
C TYR A 265 11.33 -11.38 -10.07
N VAL A 266 11.32 -10.92 -8.82
CA VAL A 266 12.45 -11.04 -7.89
C VAL A 266 12.00 -11.89 -6.71
N LEU A 267 12.66 -13.03 -6.49
CA LEU A 267 12.42 -13.89 -5.33
C LEU A 267 13.78 -14.33 -4.77
N ASP A 268 14.01 -14.09 -3.49
CA ASP A 268 15.25 -14.41 -2.76
C ASP A 268 16.54 -13.95 -3.46
N GLY A 269 16.51 -12.75 -4.05
CA GLY A 269 17.65 -12.15 -4.79
C GLY A 269 17.94 -12.80 -6.14
N SER A 270 17.06 -13.68 -6.62
CA SER A 270 17.13 -14.27 -7.97
C SER A 270 16.04 -13.68 -8.86
N ILE A 271 16.38 -13.43 -10.13
CA ILE A 271 15.47 -12.85 -11.12
C ILE A 271 14.92 -13.97 -12.00
N TYR A 272 13.60 -14.01 -12.17
CA TYR A 272 12.90 -15.03 -12.96
C TYR A 272 12.05 -14.38 -14.05
N ALA A 273 11.95 -15.00 -15.23
CA ALA A 273 11.01 -14.62 -16.29
C ALA A 273 10.25 -15.85 -16.80
N HIS A 274 8.94 -15.87 -16.62
CA HIS A 274 8.08 -17.03 -16.93
C HIS A 274 7.26 -16.85 -18.21
N GLY A 275 7.15 -17.91 -19.02
CA GLY A 275 6.22 -17.93 -20.16
C GLY A 275 6.53 -16.85 -21.21
N GLY A 276 5.51 -16.12 -21.65
CA GLY A 276 5.63 -15.02 -22.62
C GLY A 276 5.94 -15.49 -24.05
N ASN A 277 6.15 -14.53 -24.93
CA ASN A 277 6.40 -14.78 -26.36
C ASN A 277 7.90 -14.98 -26.65
N LEU A 278 8.21 -15.96 -27.49
CA LEU A 278 9.55 -16.34 -27.96
C LEU A 278 9.81 -15.94 -29.44
N GLN A 279 8.78 -15.48 -30.14
CA GLN A 279 8.88 -14.97 -31.51
C GLN A 279 7.77 -13.93 -31.75
N GLY A 280 8.13 -12.74 -32.22
CA GLY A 280 7.16 -11.75 -32.69
C GLY A 280 6.70 -12.10 -34.10
N GLY A 281 5.39 -12.25 -34.32
CA GLY A 281 4.88 -12.62 -35.64
C GLY A 281 3.36 -12.58 -35.78
N PHE A 282 2.90 -11.83 -36.80
CA PHE A 282 1.53 -11.74 -37.34
C PHE A 282 0.37 -11.58 -36.35
N GLY A 283 -0.19 -10.36 -36.31
CA GLY A 283 -1.36 -9.99 -35.51
C GLY A 283 -1.13 -8.77 -34.60
N ALA A 284 0.14 -8.39 -34.45
CA ALA A 284 0.62 -7.26 -33.63
C ALA A 284 0.22 -7.32 -32.14
N PHE A 285 0.94 -6.53 -31.35
CA PHE A 285 0.74 -6.39 -29.91
C PHE A 285 -0.44 -5.41 -29.60
N THR A 286 -1.15 -5.01 -30.65
CA THR A 286 -2.21 -3.98 -30.72
C THR A 286 -3.29 -4.29 -31.79
N GLY A 287 -3.22 -5.40 -32.54
CA GLY A 287 -3.79 -5.50 -33.90
C GLY A 287 -4.92 -6.51 -34.17
N SER A 288 -6.12 -6.28 -33.63
CA SER A 288 -7.41 -6.75 -34.21
C SER A 288 -7.48 -8.19 -34.74
N LYS A 289 -7.87 -9.13 -33.89
CA LYS A 289 -8.33 -10.46 -34.30
C LYS A 289 -9.42 -10.96 -33.34
N PRO A 290 -10.41 -11.76 -33.82
CA PRO A 290 -11.40 -12.35 -32.95
C PRO A 290 -10.85 -13.19 -31.78
N ILE A 291 -11.38 -12.90 -30.60
CA ILE A 291 -11.21 -13.68 -29.37
C ILE A 291 -11.76 -15.10 -29.65
N GLY A 292 -10.88 -16.10 -29.59
CA GLY A 292 -11.14 -17.49 -29.98
C GLY A 292 -10.59 -17.94 -31.34
N ALA A 293 -9.95 -17.05 -32.11
CA ALA A 293 -9.28 -17.44 -33.36
C ALA A 293 -7.77 -17.70 -33.12
N PRO A 294 -7.26 -18.94 -33.25
CA PRO A 294 -5.93 -19.36 -32.76
C PRO A 294 -4.83 -18.42 -33.25
N PHE A 295 -4.23 -17.68 -32.31
CA PHE A 295 -3.46 -16.47 -32.60
C PHE A 295 -1.99 -16.78 -32.87
N PHE A 296 -1.40 -17.68 -32.07
CA PHE A 296 0.02 -18.01 -32.11
C PHE A 296 0.25 -19.49 -32.47
N PRO A 297 1.30 -19.83 -33.24
CA PRO A 297 1.77 -21.21 -33.27
C PRO A 297 2.25 -21.59 -31.85
N ALA A 298 1.89 -22.77 -31.36
CA ALA A 298 2.21 -23.21 -29.99
C ALA A 298 3.72 -23.31 -29.66
N ALA A 299 4.60 -23.04 -30.64
CA ALA A 299 6.04 -22.88 -30.47
C ALA A 299 6.48 -21.46 -30.08
N SER A 300 5.73 -20.40 -30.46
CA SER A 300 6.11 -19.00 -30.20
C SER A 300 5.67 -18.46 -28.84
N VAL A 301 4.91 -19.24 -28.06
CA VAL A 301 4.58 -18.94 -26.65
C VAL A 301 5.30 -19.96 -25.77
N SER A 302 5.96 -19.52 -24.70
CA SER A 302 6.69 -20.40 -23.80
C SER A 302 5.84 -20.92 -22.63
N SER A 303 6.36 -21.95 -21.97
CA SER A 303 5.98 -22.37 -20.62
C SER A 303 7.20 -22.53 -19.70
N THR A 304 8.43 -22.41 -20.20
CA THR A 304 9.64 -22.52 -19.39
C THR A 304 9.93 -21.21 -18.67
N THR A 305 10.59 -21.29 -17.52
CA THR A 305 11.07 -20.12 -16.77
C THR A 305 12.57 -19.95 -17.03
N LEU A 306 13.01 -18.72 -17.31
CA LEU A 306 14.42 -18.35 -17.19
C LEU A 306 14.70 -17.92 -15.75
N VAL A 307 15.87 -18.27 -15.22
CA VAL A 307 16.35 -17.81 -13.90
C VAL A 307 17.79 -17.33 -13.99
N SER A 308 18.07 -16.21 -13.32
CA SER A 308 19.42 -15.74 -12.98
C SER A 308 19.55 -15.63 -11.47
N THR A 309 20.63 -16.20 -10.92
CA THR A 309 21.01 -16.11 -9.50
C THR A 309 22.27 -15.25 -9.30
N ASP A 310 22.71 -14.56 -10.36
CA ASP A 310 23.95 -13.77 -10.42
C ASP A 310 23.74 -12.36 -11.00
N GLY A 311 22.51 -12.03 -11.42
CA GLY A 311 22.15 -10.77 -12.09
C GLY A 311 22.69 -10.63 -13.52
N VAL A 312 23.28 -11.69 -14.11
CA VAL A 312 23.99 -11.61 -15.40
C VAL A 312 23.61 -12.75 -16.35
N THR A 313 23.51 -13.99 -15.86
CA THR A 313 23.32 -15.19 -16.68
C THR A 313 21.92 -15.76 -16.47
N PHE A 314 21.07 -15.75 -17.50
CA PHE A 314 19.71 -16.29 -17.43
C PHE A 314 19.61 -17.63 -18.15
N THR A 315 19.47 -18.69 -17.35
CA THR A 315 19.37 -20.08 -17.85
C THR A 315 17.93 -20.59 -17.81
N ALA A 316 17.55 -21.42 -18.77
CA ALA A 316 16.26 -22.09 -18.78
C ALA A 316 16.21 -23.25 -17.78
N SER A 317 15.14 -23.28 -16.98
CA SER A 317 14.84 -24.38 -16.06
C SER A 317 14.76 -25.74 -16.78
N SER A 318 15.59 -26.71 -16.36
CA SER A 318 15.83 -27.98 -17.05
C SER A 318 14.70 -29.01 -16.94
N ASP A 319 13.93 -28.98 -15.85
CA ASP A 319 13.03 -30.06 -15.44
C ASP A 319 11.55 -29.63 -15.38
N TYR A 320 11.17 -28.66 -16.22
CA TYR A 320 9.82 -28.07 -16.24
C TYR A 320 8.70 -29.11 -16.40
N THR A 321 7.78 -29.15 -15.42
CA THR A 321 6.59 -30.01 -15.43
C THR A 321 5.43 -29.32 -16.16
N SER A 322 4.94 -29.93 -17.24
CA SER A 322 3.95 -29.33 -18.16
C SER A 322 2.50 -29.34 -17.65
N GLU A 323 2.27 -28.94 -16.41
CA GLU A 323 0.93 -28.88 -15.81
C GLU A 323 0.23 -27.54 -16.10
N MET A 324 0.99 -26.43 -16.11
CA MET A 324 0.46 -25.10 -16.35
C MET A 324 0.29 -24.79 -17.86
N PRO A 325 -0.88 -24.29 -18.32
CA PRO A 325 -1.07 -23.87 -19.71
C PRO A 325 -0.18 -22.70 -20.15
N LYS A 326 0.44 -22.85 -21.33
CA LYS A 326 1.18 -21.80 -22.08
C LYS A 326 0.32 -20.55 -22.26
N ARG A 327 0.89 -19.38 -21.98
CA ARG A 327 0.20 -18.09 -22.03
C ARG A 327 1.14 -16.89 -22.20
N THR A 328 0.54 -15.76 -22.54
CA THR A 328 1.16 -14.43 -22.69
C THR A 328 0.21 -13.35 -22.12
N LEU A 329 0.65 -12.11 -21.90
CA LEU A 329 -0.20 -11.01 -21.35
C LEU A 329 -0.83 -11.32 -19.97
N ALA A 330 -0.23 -12.23 -19.21
CA ALA A 330 -0.66 -12.61 -17.86
C ALA A 330 -0.09 -11.66 -16.81
N SER A 331 -0.79 -11.51 -15.68
CA SER A 331 -0.26 -10.77 -14.53
C SER A 331 0.65 -11.65 -13.69
N GLY A 332 1.62 -11.05 -12.99
CA GLY A 332 2.56 -11.75 -12.13
C GLY A 332 2.91 -10.96 -10.87
N TYR A 333 3.09 -11.68 -9.77
CA TYR A 333 3.42 -11.12 -8.47
C TYR A 333 4.21 -12.13 -7.62
N VAL A 334 4.89 -11.65 -6.57
CA VAL A 334 5.52 -12.48 -5.55
C VAL A 334 4.80 -12.26 -4.22
N TYR A 335 4.33 -13.34 -3.59
CA TYR A 335 3.58 -13.30 -2.33
C TYR A 335 3.91 -14.53 -1.46
N ASP A 336 4.04 -14.39 -0.14
CA ASP A 336 4.33 -15.51 0.76
C ASP A 336 5.47 -16.46 0.26
N GLY A 337 6.58 -15.85 -0.21
CA GLY A 337 7.76 -16.57 -0.70
C GLY A 337 7.56 -17.35 -2.01
N LYS A 338 6.53 -17.05 -2.81
CA LYS A 338 6.22 -17.73 -4.09
C LYS A 338 6.00 -16.74 -5.22
N MET A 339 6.37 -17.13 -6.43
CA MET A 339 5.94 -16.50 -7.68
C MET A 339 4.52 -16.96 -8.02
N TYR A 340 3.72 -16.08 -8.62
CA TYR A 340 2.38 -16.40 -9.12
C TYR A 340 2.18 -15.88 -10.55
N VAL A 341 1.32 -16.57 -11.30
CA VAL A 341 0.78 -16.09 -12.58
C VAL A 341 -0.74 -16.09 -12.49
N ALA A 342 -1.38 -14.99 -12.87
CA ALA A 342 -2.84 -14.85 -12.88
C ALA A 342 -3.36 -14.44 -14.27
N GLY A 343 -4.33 -15.19 -14.79
CA GLY A 343 -5.00 -14.90 -16.05
C GLY A 343 -4.06 -14.91 -17.26
N GLY A 344 -4.23 -13.95 -18.17
CA GLY A 344 -3.49 -13.87 -19.44
C GLY A 344 -4.20 -14.57 -20.60
N LEU A 345 -3.58 -14.57 -21.78
CA LEU A 345 -4.14 -15.09 -23.02
C LEU A 345 -3.71 -16.54 -23.26
N GLY A 346 -4.68 -17.44 -23.44
CA GLY A 346 -4.45 -18.84 -23.82
C GLY A 346 -4.09 -19.02 -25.30
N LEU A 347 -3.58 -20.21 -25.66
CA LEU A 347 -3.24 -20.56 -27.05
C LEU A 347 -4.45 -20.62 -28.01
N ASP A 348 -5.65 -20.78 -27.45
CA ASP A 348 -6.93 -20.69 -28.14
C ASP A 348 -7.35 -19.24 -28.47
N GLY A 349 -6.69 -18.25 -27.86
CA GLY A 349 -7.02 -16.83 -28.03
C GLY A 349 -8.13 -16.35 -27.10
N TYR A 350 -8.41 -17.05 -25.99
CA TYR A 350 -9.30 -16.58 -24.92
C TYR A 350 -8.52 -16.03 -23.71
N PRO A 351 -9.03 -14.99 -23.02
CA PRO A 351 -8.56 -14.61 -21.69
C PRO A 351 -8.79 -15.72 -20.66
N LEU A 352 -7.89 -15.84 -19.70
CA LEU A 352 -7.91 -16.84 -18.63
C LEU A 352 -8.26 -16.19 -17.26
N SER A 353 -8.70 -17.01 -16.32
CA SER A 353 -9.12 -16.64 -14.95
C SER A 353 -8.55 -17.56 -13.86
N ASP A 354 -7.57 -18.38 -14.23
CA ASP A 354 -6.83 -19.26 -13.33
C ASP A 354 -5.62 -18.55 -12.69
N VAL A 355 -5.21 -19.05 -11.53
CA VAL A 355 -4.00 -18.63 -10.82
C VAL A 355 -3.12 -19.85 -10.61
N TRP A 356 -1.82 -19.71 -10.87
CA TRP A 356 -0.80 -20.72 -10.62
C TRP A 356 0.30 -20.14 -9.74
N SER A 357 0.95 -20.97 -8.94
CA SER A 357 2.06 -20.59 -8.05
C SER A 357 3.26 -21.52 -8.14
N SER A 358 4.45 -21.00 -7.84
CA SER A 358 5.70 -21.76 -7.81
C SER A 358 6.71 -21.17 -6.82
N THR A 359 7.49 -22.04 -6.17
CA THR A 359 8.65 -21.67 -5.33
C THR A 359 9.99 -21.72 -6.08
N ASP A 360 10.04 -22.40 -7.24
CA ASP A 360 11.28 -22.73 -7.97
C ASP A 360 11.26 -22.25 -9.44
N GLY A 361 10.09 -21.82 -9.94
CA GLY A 361 9.85 -21.50 -11.35
C GLY A 361 9.72 -22.72 -12.25
N VAL A 362 9.90 -23.94 -11.73
CA VAL A 362 9.93 -25.21 -12.46
C VAL A 362 8.62 -25.98 -12.28
N THR A 363 8.20 -26.10 -11.03
CA THR A 363 6.99 -26.80 -10.59
C THR A 363 5.90 -25.75 -10.34
N TRP A 364 4.83 -25.79 -11.12
CA TRP A 364 3.71 -24.84 -11.02
C TRP A 364 2.45 -25.57 -10.57
N ALA A 365 1.87 -25.13 -9.45
CA ALA A 365 0.63 -25.69 -8.91
C ALA A 365 -0.54 -24.70 -9.07
N GLN A 366 -1.69 -25.19 -9.53
CA GLN A 366 -2.90 -24.37 -9.67
C GLN A 366 -3.44 -23.99 -8.28
N VAL A 367 -3.64 -22.68 -8.07
CA VAL A 367 -4.15 -22.06 -6.84
C VAL A 367 -5.66 -21.90 -6.92
N SER A 368 -6.16 -21.48 -8.08
CA SER A 368 -7.59 -21.33 -8.37
C SER A 368 -7.90 -21.44 -9.85
N ASP A 369 -9.17 -21.65 -10.18
CA ASP A 369 -9.73 -21.55 -11.53
C ASP A 369 -11.05 -20.77 -11.46
N GLY A 370 -11.27 -19.83 -12.39
CA GLY A 370 -12.49 -19.01 -12.42
C GLY A 370 -12.73 -18.07 -11.23
N ALA A 371 -11.71 -17.76 -10.42
CA ALA A 371 -11.87 -16.96 -9.19
C ALA A 371 -12.10 -15.46 -9.44
N PHE A 372 -11.89 -14.98 -10.67
CA PHE A 372 -12.17 -13.63 -11.13
C PHE A 372 -12.63 -13.62 -12.59
N THR A 373 -13.22 -12.52 -13.07
CA THR A 373 -13.60 -12.36 -14.49
C THR A 373 -12.35 -12.41 -15.37
N ALA A 374 -12.30 -13.40 -16.27
CA ALA A 374 -11.14 -13.70 -17.11
C ALA A 374 -10.62 -12.49 -17.90
N ARG A 375 -9.30 -12.26 -17.83
CA ARG A 375 -8.68 -11.03 -18.35
C ARG A 375 -7.21 -11.18 -18.75
N ILE A 376 -6.79 -10.28 -19.63
CA ILE A 376 -5.41 -10.10 -20.10
C ILE A 376 -4.96 -8.66 -19.81
N LYS A 377 -3.66 -8.36 -19.89
CA LYS A 377 -3.16 -6.98 -19.70
C LYS A 377 -3.60 -6.34 -18.35
N ALA A 378 -3.83 -7.15 -17.33
CA ALA A 378 -4.11 -6.73 -15.97
C ALA A 378 -2.81 -6.68 -15.17
N SER A 379 -2.73 -5.80 -14.17
CA SER A 379 -1.48 -5.55 -13.43
C SER A 379 -1.67 -5.83 -11.95
N THR A 380 -0.69 -6.47 -11.31
CA THR A 380 -0.76 -6.87 -9.90
C THR A 380 0.36 -6.26 -9.07
N ALA A 381 0.00 -5.75 -7.89
CA ALA A 381 0.95 -5.32 -6.87
C ALA A 381 0.59 -5.95 -5.52
N VAL A 382 1.60 -6.20 -4.67
CA VAL A 382 1.37 -6.63 -3.29
C VAL A 382 1.38 -5.40 -2.39
N TYR A 383 0.27 -5.18 -1.69
CA TYR A 383 0.03 -3.99 -0.88
C TYR A 383 -0.81 -4.32 0.35
N ASP A 384 -0.43 -3.77 1.51
CA ASP A 384 -1.08 -4.06 2.81
C ASP A 384 -1.15 -5.58 3.13
N ASN A 385 -0.07 -6.31 2.80
CA ASN A 385 0.05 -7.77 2.87
C ASN A 385 -1.05 -8.54 2.10
N LYS A 386 -1.59 -7.96 1.03
CA LYS A 386 -2.60 -8.56 0.14
C LYS A 386 -2.16 -8.41 -1.32
N VAL A 387 -2.70 -9.23 -2.20
CA VAL A 387 -2.49 -9.07 -3.65
C VAL A 387 -3.61 -8.19 -4.20
N TRP A 388 -3.25 -7.10 -4.89
CA TRP A 388 -4.18 -6.19 -5.54
C TRP A 388 -4.02 -6.31 -7.06
N MET A 389 -5.10 -6.58 -7.78
CA MET A 389 -5.14 -6.67 -9.25
C MET A 389 -5.95 -5.49 -9.81
N PHE A 390 -5.36 -4.76 -10.75
CA PHE A 390 -5.89 -3.52 -11.31
C PHE A 390 -6.27 -3.71 -12.78
N GLY A 391 -7.50 -3.34 -13.12
CA GLY A 391 -7.94 -3.18 -14.51
C GLY A 391 -7.85 -4.46 -15.35
N GLY A 392 -7.33 -4.30 -16.57
CA GLY A 392 -7.18 -5.36 -17.57
C GLY A 392 -8.30 -5.39 -18.60
N GLN A 393 -8.06 -6.11 -19.70
CA GLN A 393 -9.00 -6.33 -20.80
C GLN A 393 -9.79 -7.62 -20.58
N LEU A 394 -11.11 -7.52 -20.68
CA LEU A 394 -12.07 -8.63 -20.50
C LEU A 394 -12.35 -9.35 -21.84
N VAL A 395 -13.11 -10.44 -21.76
CA VAL A 395 -13.51 -11.29 -22.92
C VAL A 395 -14.43 -10.59 -23.94
N ASP A 396 -14.97 -9.42 -23.63
CA ASP A 396 -15.71 -8.55 -24.57
C ASP A 396 -14.83 -7.46 -25.22
N GLY A 397 -13.51 -7.53 -25.00
CA GLY A 397 -12.53 -6.55 -25.52
C GLY A 397 -12.50 -5.22 -24.76
N THR A 398 -13.42 -4.96 -23.82
CA THR A 398 -13.39 -3.75 -22.99
C THR A 398 -12.30 -3.85 -21.92
N CYS A 399 -11.77 -2.70 -21.49
CA CYS A 399 -10.86 -2.65 -20.33
C CYS A 399 -11.57 -2.04 -19.12
N THR A 400 -11.25 -2.53 -17.91
CA THR A 400 -11.96 -2.19 -16.67
C THR A 400 -11.16 -1.23 -15.76
N ASN A 401 -11.84 -0.59 -14.79
CA ASN A 401 -11.23 0.11 -13.66
C ASN A 401 -11.46 -0.62 -12.32
N GLU A 402 -11.95 -1.86 -12.38
CA GLU A 402 -12.08 -2.71 -11.21
C GLU A 402 -10.72 -2.93 -10.54
N ILE A 403 -10.70 -2.83 -9.20
CA ILE A 403 -9.63 -3.36 -8.36
C ILE A 403 -10.20 -4.60 -7.66
N LEU A 404 -9.52 -5.73 -7.84
CA LEU A 404 -9.75 -6.95 -7.07
C LEU A 404 -8.64 -7.10 -6.03
N VAL A 405 -8.99 -7.59 -4.84
CA VAL A 405 -8.04 -7.89 -3.76
C VAL A 405 -8.21 -9.34 -3.32
N SER A 406 -7.07 -9.99 -3.06
CA SER A 406 -6.93 -11.33 -2.50
C SER A 406 -6.11 -11.27 -1.21
N GLU A 407 -6.62 -11.85 -0.13
CA GLU A 407 -5.92 -11.99 1.16
C GLU A 407 -5.19 -13.34 1.32
N ASP A 408 -5.34 -14.25 0.36
CA ASP A 408 -4.93 -15.67 0.46
C ASP A 408 -3.98 -16.12 -0.67
N GLY A 409 -3.29 -15.16 -1.30
CA GLY A 409 -2.34 -15.41 -2.41
C GLY A 409 -3.00 -15.69 -3.77
N GLY A 410 -4.33 -15.62 -3.87
CA GLY A 410 -5.08 -15.68 -5.12
C GLY A 410 -6.09 -16.84 -5.18
N VAL A 411 -6.37 -17.51 -4.08
CA VAL A 411 -7.40 -18.56 -3.98
C VAL A 411 -8.79 -17.93 -4.05
N THR A 412 -8.99 -16.76 -3.43
CA THR A 412 -10.22 -15.97 -3.52
C THR A 412 -9.92 -14.51 -3.88
N TRP A 413 -10.83 -13.89 -4.64
CA TRP A 413 -10.72 -12.49 -5.04
C TRP A 413 -12.04 -11.76 -4.76
N THR A 414 -11.94 -10.54 -4.24
CA THR A 414 -13.09 -9.66 -3.98
C THR A 414 -12.84 -8.28 -4.54
N ALA A 415 -13.87 -7.67 -5.16
CA ALA A 415 -13.80 -6.26 -5.55
C ALA A 415 -13.69 -5.37 -4.31
N VAL A 416 -12.87 -4.32 -4.40
CA VAL A 416 -12.61 -3.44 -3.25
C VAL A 416 -13.87 -2.69 -2.77
N ALA A 417 -13.91 -2.42 -1.47
CA ALA A 417 -14.91 -1.53 -0.87
C ALA A 417 -14.78 -0.09 -1.39
N ALA A 418 -15.88 0.68 -1.31
CA ALA A 418 -16.00 1.98 -1.98
C ALA A 418 -14.95 3.02 -1.54
N GLU A 419 -14.47 2.92 -0.30
CA GLU A 419 -13.43 3.78 0.27
C GLU A 419 -12.00 3.49 -0.26
N LYS A 420 -11.80 2.35 -0.93
CA LYS A 420 -10.56 1.97 -1.62
C LYS A 420 -10.63 2.19 -3.14
N ALA A 421 -11.83 2.42 -3.68
CA ALA A 421 -12.10 2.47 -5.12
C ALA A 421 -11.46 3.68 -5.82
N LEU A 422 -11.18 3.53 -7.11
CA LEU A 422 -10.58 4.59 -7.93
C LEU A 422 -11.56 5.77 -8.17
N PRO A 423 -11.07 7.02 -8.25
CA PRO A 423 -11.92 8.19 -8.47
C PRO A 423 -12.70 8.14 -9.78
N ALA A 424 -13.88 8.77 -9.81
CA ALA A 424 -14.81 8.70 -10.94
C ALA A 424 -14.28 9.29 -12.27
N ASN A 425 -13.16 10.02 -12.26
CA ASN A 425 -12.46 10.50 -13.46
C ASN A 425 -11.27 9.61 -13.89
N PHE A 426 -10.96 8.54 -13.15
CA PHE A 426 -9.98 7.54 -13.56
C PHE A 426 -10.52 6.72 -14.73
N LYS A 427 -9.85 6.79 -15.89
CA LYS A 427 -10.20 5.98 -17.06
C LYS A 427 -9.90 4.49 -16.81
N ALA A 428 -10.89 3.65 -17.09
CA ALA A 428 -10.74 2.21 -17.20
C ALA A 428 -9.69 1.86 -18.25
N ARG A 429 -8.79 0.92 -17.92
CA ARG A 429 -7.55 0.71 -18.65
C ARG A 429 -6.96 -0.69 -18.52
N CYS A 430 -6.10 -1.01 -19.46
CA CYS A 430 -5.33 -2.24 -19.59
C CYS A 430 -3.86 -1.88 -19.87
N ASN A 431 -2.93 -2.79 -19.61
CA ASN A 431 -1.49 -2.60 -19.85
C ASN A 431 -0.89 -1.37 -19.14
N ALA A 432 -1.47 -0.98 -18.00
CA ALA A 432 -1.00 0.13 -17.17
C ALA A 432 -0.14 -0.41 -16.05
N ASP A 433 1.00 0.21 -15.79
CA ASP A 433 1.98 -0.33 -14.87
C ASP A 433 1.59 0.01 -13.44
N VAL A 434 1.79 -0.94 -12.52
CA VAL A 434 1.47 -0.75 -11.10
C VAL A 434 2.62 -1.22 -10.24
N THR A 435 3.12 -0.32 -9.39
CA THR A 435 4.14 -0.65 -8.37
C THR A 435 3.76 -0.10 -7.01
N VAL A 436 4.48 -0.54 -5.98
CA VAL A 436 4.50 0.06 -4.65
C VAL A 436 5.92 0.55 -4.39
N ASP A 437 6.09 1.80 -3.97
CA ASP A 437 7.40 2.35 -3.60
C ASP A 437 7.79 2.02 -2.15
N GLU A 438 9.04 2.34 -1.77
CA GLU A 438 9.57 2.14 -0.42
C GLU A 438 8.79 2.92 0.67
N GLU A 439 8.00 3.91 0.27
CA GLU A 439 7.20 4.78 1.14
C GLU A 439 5.75 4.26 1.30
N GLY A 440 5.38 3.17 0.63
CA GLY A 440 4.06 2.56 0.69
C GLY A 440 2.98 3.31 -0.10
N ASN A 441 3.36 4.04 -1.16
CA ASN A 441 2.42 4.54 -2.16
C ASN A 441 2.27 3.49 -3.29
N LEU A 442 1.03 3.12 -3.61
CA LEU A 442 0.69 2.54 -4.91
C LEU A 442 0.87 3.62 -6.00
N TRP A 443 1.41 3.22 -7.14
CA TRP A 443 1.46 4.04 -8.35
C TRP A 443 0.77 3.31 -9.50
N ILE A 444 0.01 4.04 -10.32
CA ILE A 444 -0.56 3.53 -11.57
C ILE A 444 -0.11 4.46 -12.70
N VAL A 445 0.57 3.91 -13.71
CA VAL A 445 1.21 4.69 -14.78
C VAL A 445 0.73 4.22 -16.15
N GLY A 446 0.20 5.16 -16.94
CA GLY A 446 -0.05 4.97 -18.37
C GLY A 446 -1.05 3.87 -18.74
N GLY A 447 -0.69 3.05 -19.73
CA GLY A 447 -1.50 1.99 -20.31
C GLY A 447 -2.46 2.45 -21.41
N GLU A 448 -3.42 1.59 -21.75
CA GLU A 448 -4.33 1.74 -22.88
C GLU A 448 -5.78 1.91 -22.39
N ALA A 449 -6.50 2.87 -22.95
CA ALA A 449 -7.97 2.90 -22.92
C ALA A 449 -8.55 2.36 -24.23
N VAL A 450 -9.66 1.64 -24.17
CA VAL A 450 -10.38 1.16 -25.36
C VAL A 450 -11.39 2.22 -25.81
N ASP A 451 -11.22 2.71 -27.04
CA ASP A 451 -12.12 3.69 -27.65
C ASP A 451 -13.30 3.03 -28.39
N ALA A 452 -13.05 1.86 -28.99
CA ALA A 452 -14.05 1.10 -29.74
C ALA A 452 -13.74 -0.39 -29.78
N VAL A 453 -14.79 -1.20 -29.76
CA VAL A 453 -14.77 -2.64 -30.05
C VAL A 453 -15.75 -2.91 -31.19
N THR A 454 -15.34 -3.66 -32.20
CA THR A 454 -16.23 -4.21 -33.25
C THR A 454 -16.36 -5.72 -33.08
N TYR A 455 -17.35 -6.30 -33.74
CA TYR A 455 -17.72 -7.71 -33.59
C TYR A 455 -17.99 -8.33 -34.96
N THR A 456 -17.63 -9.60 -35.10
CA THR A 456 -17.97 -10.49 -36.21
C THR A 456 -19.47 -10.80 -36.25
N ASP A 457 -19.98 -11.27 -37.41
CA ASP A 457 -21.36 -11.78 -37.54
C ASP A 457 -21.67 -12.98 -36.60
N GLU A 458 -20.63 -13.66 -36.10
CA GLU A 458 -20.75 -14.78 -35.15
C GLU A 458 -20.73 -14.33 -33.67
N GLY A 459 -20.55 -13.03 -33.41
CA GLY A 459 -20.62 -12.44 -32.06
C GLY A 459 -19.31 -12.40 -31.28
N TYR A 460 -18.22 -12.95 -31.82
CA TYR A 460 -16.87 -12.68 -31.31
C TYR A 460 -16.47 -11.24 -31.60
N VAL A 461 -15.60 -10.65 -30.78
CA VAL A 461 -14.85 -9.42 -31.09
C VAL A 461 -14.19 -9.53 -32.48
N ASP A 462 -13.89 -8.43 -33.16
CA ASP A 462 -13.13 -8.41 -34.41
C ASP A 462 -11.95 -7.43 -34.34
N THR A 463 -12.24 -6.12 -34.26
CA THR A 463 -11.25 -5.06 -34.05
C THR A 463 -11.39 -4.41 -32.69
N ILE A 464 -10.26 -4.02 -32.08
CA ILE A 464 -10.23 -3.15 -30.89
C ILE A 464 -9.35 -1.95 -31.22
N THR A 465 -9.85 -0.74 -30.95
CA THR A 465 -9.10 0.52 -31.10
C THR A 465 -8.75 1.05 -29.71
N TYR A 466 -7.48 1.43 -29.53
CA TYR A 466 -6.94 1.92 -28.26
C TYR A 466 -6.45 3.36 -28.38
N SER A 467 -6.59 4.12 -27.28
CA SER A 467 -5.87 5.37 -27.03
C SER A 467 -4.87 5.15 -25.91
N VAL A 468 -3.62 5.53 -26.14
CA VAL A 468 -2.57 5.51 -25.12
C VAL A 468 -2.86 6.56 -24.05
N LEU A 469 -2.75 6.15 -22.80
CA LEU A 469 -2.83 6.99 -21.62
C LEU A 469 -1.40 7.27 -21.14
N THR A 470 -1.13 8.51 -20.75
CA THR A 470 0.17 8.89 -20.17
C THR A 470 0.00 9.57 -18.80
N ASP A 471 -1.18 9.42 -18.17
CA ASP A 471 -1.44 9.92 -16.83
C ASP A 471 -0.84 9.01 -15.74
N VAL A 472 -0.44 9.65 -14.64
CA VAL A 472 0.18 9.04 -13.46
C VAL A 472 -0.72 9.30 -12.27
N TRP A 473 -1.05 8.25 -11.54
CA TRP A 473 -1.81 8.29 -10.29
C TRP A 473 -0.98 7.70 -9.16
N SER A 474 -1.17 8.23 -7.94
CA SER A 474 -0.71 7.56 -6.72
C SER A 474 -1.86 7.35 -5.73
N GLY A 475 -1.73 6.34 -4.87
CA GLY A 475 -2.69 6.03 -3.82
C GLY A 475 -1.99 5.49 -2.58
N LYS A 476 -2.39 5.94 -1.40
CA LYS A 476 -1.90 5.41 -0.11
C LYS A 476 -3.05 5.19 0.87
N LEU A 477 -3.00 4.09 1.64
CA LEU A 477 -3.94 3.83 2.74
C LEU A 477 -3.71 4.82 3.89
N ASN A 478 -4.78 5.28 4.55
CA ASN A 478 -4.69 6.16 5.72
C ASN A 478 -4.32 5.44 7.03
N LYS A 479 -3.54 4.35 6.97
CA LYS A 479 -3.10 3.67 8.19
C LYS A 479 -2.14 4.59 8.96
N LEU A 480 -2.26 4.57 10.29
CA LEU A 480 -1.29 5.19 11.18
C LEU A 480 -0.15 4.18 11.35
N ASP A 481 1.08 4.64 11.19
CA ASP A 481 2.32 3.86 11.33
C ASP A 481 2.66 3.59 12.81
#